data_AF-E0Y1E9-F1
#
_entry.id   AF-E0Y1E9-F1
#
_cell.length_a   1.000
_cell.length_b   1.000
_cell.length_c   1.000
_cell.angle_alpha   90.00
_cell.angle_beta   90.00
_cell.angle_gamma   90.00
#
_symmetry.space_group_name_H-M   'P 1'
#
loop_
_entity.id
_entity.type
_entity.pdbx_description
1 polymer ?
#
loop_
_entity_poly.entity_id
_entity_poly.type
_entity_poly.pdbx_seq_one_letter_code
_entity_poly.pdbx_strand_id
1 'polypeptide(L)'
;MSDMYAPLLTGVFISLLVLLGVFMISIYNSLITRNEAIKANWTVLDGHLKRRLNLITALTTILKRYPLEELDALTKLTNLDTIDPSAAIGQRSIQESKVSLALRNVIAEATNNDEVNRDEKFSRLKQEISQIEYGLQRARRAYNSLVVDHNTSIKCFPQIIVASWYDLSEASLFEGDDEFIEQTNAV
;
A
#
# COMPACT_ATOMS: atom_id res chain seq x y z
N MET A 1 -4.17 -12.36 63.99
CA MET A 1 -5.16 -11.91 62.99
C MET A 1 -4.53 -11.63 61.62
N SER A 2 -3.27 -11.17 61.53
CA SER A 2 -2.51 -11.02 60.27
C SER A 2 -2.29 -12.33 59.50
N ASP A 3 -2.01 -13.43 60.21
CA ASP A 3 -1.58 -14.69 59.58
C ASP A 3 -2.71 -15.42 58.84
N MET A 4 -3.97 -15.10 59.18
CA MET A 4 -5.15 -15.68 58.54
C MET A 4 -5.42 -15.10 57.15
N TYR A 5 -5.00 -13.85 56.87
CA TYR A 5 -5.22 -13.19 55.57
C TYR A 5 -4.04 -13.39 54.61
N ALA A 6 -2.87 -13.80 55.10
CA ALA A 6 -1.68 -14.04 54.28
C ALA A 6 -1.90 -15.01 53.10
N PRO A 7 -2.52 -16.21 53.26
CA PRO A 7 -2.74 -17.13 52.14
C PRO A 7 -3.81 -16.65 51.14
N LEU A 8 -4.77 -15.83 51.59
CA LEU A 8 -5.77 -15.23 50.71
C LEU A 8 -5.15 -14.10 49.88
N LEU A 9 -4.30 -13.28 50.49
CA LEU A 9 -3.61 -12.17 49.84
C LEU A 9 -2.60 -12.65 48.80
N THR A 10 -1.88 -13.75 49.07
CA THR A 10 -1.00 -14.40 48.09
C THR A 10 -1.79 -15.01 46.93
N GLY A 11 -2.93 -15.66 47.19
CA GLY A 11 -3.81 -16.18 46.13
C GLY A 11 -4.34 -15.10 45.20
N VAL A 12 -4.78 -13.97 45.76
CA VAL A 12 -5.21 -12.80 44.97
C VAL A 12 -4.07 -12.23 44.14
N PHE A 13 -2.86 -12.11 44.71
CA PHE A 13 -1.69 -11.62 43.99
C PHE A 13 -1.32 -12.53 42.80
N ILE A 14 -1.30 -13.84 43.00
CA ILE A 14 -1.01 -14.81 41.93
C ILE A 14 -2.09 -14.73 40.84
N SER A 15 -3.36 -14.68 41.23
CA SER A 15 -4.47 -14.55 40.27
C SER A 15 -4.37 -13.27 39.44
N LEU A 16 -3.99 -12.15 40.05
CA LEU A 16 -3.80 -10.87 39.37
C LEU A 16 -2.63 -10.96 38.37
N LEU A 17 -1.54 -11.62 38.74
CA LEU A 17 -0.36 -11.81 37.88
C LEU A 17 -0.69 -12.69 36.68
N VAL A 18 -1.46 -13.76 36.87
CA VAL A 18 -1.95 -14.61 35.77
C VAL A 18 -2.84 -13.81 34.82
N LEU A 19 -3.78 -13.01 35.35
CA LEU A 19 -4.68 -12.18 34.54
C LEU A 19 -3.91 -11.13 33.73
N LEU A 20 -2.91 -10.49 34.34
CA LEU A 20 -2.01 -9.57 33.64
C LEU A 20 -1.22 -10.27 32.53
N GLY A 21 -0.74 -11.49 32.77
CA GLY A 21 -0.04 -12.29 31.76
C GLY A 21 -0.92 -12.61 30.54
N VAL A 22 -2.13 -13.09 30.77
CA VAL A 22 -3.11 -13.37 29.69
C VAL A 22 -3.45 -12.10 28.91
N PHE A 23 -3.62 -10.98 29.61
CA PHE A 23 -3.90 -9.68 28.99
C PHE A 23 -2.76 -9.23 28.06
N MET A 24 -1.50 -9.33 28.51
CA MET A 24 -0.34 -8.98 27.68
C MET A 24 -0.21 -9.87 26.44
N ILE A 25 -0.45 -11.19 26.58
CA ILE A 25 -0.44 -12.13 25.44
C ILE A 25 -1.52 -11.76 24.42
N SER A 26 -2.72 -11.37 24.88
CA SER A 26 -3.80 -10.95 24.00
C SER A 26 -3.43 -9.69 23.20
N ILE A 27 -2.79 -8.71 23.83
CA ILE A 27 -2.32 -7.49 23.15
C ILE A 27 -1.27 -7.85 22.10
N TYR A 28 -0.27 -8.65 22.48
CA TYR A 28 0.80 -9.06 21.58
C TYR A 28 0.23 -9.74 20.32
N ASN A 29 -0.64 -10.72 20.49
CA ASN A 29 -1.26 -11.43 19.37
C ASN A 29 -2.08 -10.48 18.47
N SER A 30 -2.79 -9.52 19.05
CA SER A 30 -3.52 -8.51 18.28
C SER A 30 -2.58 -7.63 17.43
N LEU A 31 -1.46 -7.17 18.01
CA LEU A 31 -0.47 -6.35 17.28
C LEU A 31 0.20 -7.14 16.15
N ILE A 32 0.58 -8.39 16.40
CA ILE A 32 1.15 -9.27 15.37
C ILE A 32 0.14 -9.53 14.25
N THR A 33 -1.12 -9.76 14.58
CA THR A 33 -2.18 -9.97 13.57
C THR A 33 -2.34 -8.76 12.65
N ARG A 34 -2.28 -7.54 13.20
CA ARG A 34 -2.33 -6.29 12.42
C ARG A 34 -1.13 -6.15 11.50
N ASN A 35 0.08 -6.45 12.00
CA ASN A 35 1.30 -6.43 11.19
C ASN A 35 1.25 -7.44 10.03
N GLU A 36 0.77 -8.65 10.26
CA GLU A 36 0.59 -9.64 9.20
C GLU A 36 -0.49 -9.23 8.20
N ALA A 37 -1.56 -8.55 8.64
CA ALA A 37 -2.58 -8.00 7.74
C ALA A 37 -2.00 -6.92 6.80
N ILE A 38 -1.09 -6.08 7.29
CA ILE A 38 -0.34 -5.10 6.46
C ILE A 38 0.48 -5.83 5.40
N LYS A 39 1.26 -6.86 5.77
CA LYS A 39 2.07 -7.63 4.83
C LYS A 39 1.23 -8.35 3.77
N ALA A 40 0.09 -8.90 4.17
CA ALA A 40 -0.84 -9.53 3.24
C ALA A 40 -1.39 -8.51 2.22
N ASN A 41 -1.80 -7.33 2.68
CA ASN A 41 -2.31 -6.26 1.80
C ASN A 41 -1.21 -5.64 0.94
N TRP A 42 0.03 -5.57 1.44
CA TRP A 42 1.19 -5.20 0.64
C TRP A 42 1.37 -6.14 -0.56
N THR A 43 1.22 -7.45 -0.34
CA THR A 43 1.32 -8.45 -1.41
C THR A 43 0.26 -8.23 -2.50
N VAL A 44 -0.96 -7.87 -2.09
CA VAL A 44 -2.04 -7.52 -3.03
C VAL A 44 -1.70 -6.26 -3.82
N LEU A 45 -1.27 -5.20 -3.13
CA LEU A 45 -0.87 -3.93 -3.74
C LEU A 45 0.30 -4.13 -4.73
N ASP A 46 1.35 -4.84 -4.33
CA ASP A 46 2.50 -5.18 -5.17
C ASP A 46 2.08 -5.97 -6.43
N GLY A 47 1.13 -6.90 -6.29
CA GLY A 47 0.54 -7.60 -7.44
C GLY A 47 -0.13 -6.66 -8.44
N HIS A 48 -0.85 -5.63 -7.98
CA HIS A 48 -1.43 -4.61 -8.84
C HIS A 48 -0.37 -3.76 -9.53
N LEU A 49 0.67 -3.33 -8.80
CA LEU A 49 1.78 -2.56 -9.34
C LEU A 49 2.54 -3.31 -10.46
N LYS A 50 2.81 -4.61 -10.25
CA LYS A 50 3.46 -5.46 -11.26
C LYS A 50 2.61 -5.63 -12.51
N ARG A 51 1.30 -5.89 -12.36
CA ARG A 51 0.38 -6.00 -13.50
C ARG A 51 0.30 -4.69 -14.29
N ARG A 52 0.23 -3.57 -13.57
CA ARG A 52 0.24 -2.23 -14.16
C ARG A 52 1.51 -2.00 -14.97
N LEU A 53 2.68 -2.31 -14.42
CA LEU A 53 3.95 -2.17 -15.15
C LEU A 53 3.94 -3.00 -16.44
N ASN A 54 3.47 -4.25 -16.39
CA ASN A 54 3.36 -5.09 -17.58
C ASN A 54 2.45 -4.46 -18.67
N LEU A 55 1.32 -3.89 -18.26
CA LEU A 55 0.41 -3.19 -19.18
C LEU A 55 1.04 -1.93 -19.76
N ILE A 56 1.77 -1.16 -18.96
CA ILE A 56 2.51 0.02 -19.42
C ILE A 56 3.59 -0.39 -20.44
N THR A 57 4.35 -1.47 -20.18
CA THR A 57 5.34 -1.99 -21.13
C THR A 57 4.72 -2.43 -22.44
N ALA A 58 3.54 -3.08 -22.39
CA ALA A 58 2.77 -3.42 -23.58
C ALA A 58 2.30 -2.17 -24.33
N LEU A 59 1.82 -1.15 -23.61
CA LEU A 59 1.39 0.13 -24.15
C LEU A 59 2.54 0.84 -24.86
N THR A 60 3.70 0.98 -24.22
CA THR A 60 4.87 1.66 -24.82
C THR A 60 5.33 0.96 -26.10
N THR A 61 5.28 -0.38 -26.15
CA THR A 61 5.60 -1.15 -27.36
C THR A 61 4.69 -0.79 -28.54
N ILE A 62 3.38 -0.62 -28.29
CA ILE A 62 2.41 -0.22 -29.32
C ILE A 62 2.63 1.23 -29.74
N LEU A 63 2.85 2.11 -28.76
CA LEU A 63 2.97 3.56 -28.95
C LEU A 63 4.29 3.98 -29.61
N LYS A 64 5.35 3.18 -29.52
CA LYS A 64 6.65 3.42 -30.19
C LYS A 64 6.57 3.61 -31.71
N ARG A 65 5.47 3.18 -32.33
CA ARG A 65 5.23 3.35 -33.78
C ARG A 65 4.74 4.75 -34.14
N TYR A 66 4.35 5.55 -33.16
CA TYR A 66 3.79 6.88 -33.33
C TYR A 66 4.73 7.94 -32.73
N PRO A 67 4.82 9.13 -33.33
CA PRO A 67 5.62 10.23 -32.80
C PRO A 67 4.89 10.88 -31.61
N LEU A 68 5.14 10.38 -30.40
CA LEU A 68 4.60 10.95 -29.16
C LEU A 68 5.76 11.52 -28.32
N GLU A 69 5.65 12.78 -27.92
CA GLU A 69 6.68 13.50 -27.17
C GLU A 69 6.80 12.98 -25.73
N GLU A 70 5.66 12.66 -25.08
CA GLU A 70 5.63 12.24 -23.68
C GLU A 70 6.07 10.77 -23.49
N LEU A 71 6.16 10.00 -24.59
CA LEU A 71 6.45 8.57 -24.54
C LEU A 71 7.85 8.28 -23.98
N ASP A 72 8.84 9.13 -24.29
CA ASP A 72 10.21 8.97 -23.79
C ASP A 72 10.29 9.17 -22.27
N ALA A 73 9.53 10.13 -21.72
CA ALA A 73 9.45 10.35 -20.28
C ALA A 73 8.86 9.14 -19.55
N LEU A 74 7.77 8.58 -20.07
CA LEU A 74 7.17 7.35 -19.51
C LEU A 74 8.12 6.16 -19.65
N THR A 75 8.78 6.01 -20.80
CA THR A 75 9.73 4.93 -21.06
C THR A 75 10.93 5.00 -20.11
N LYS A 76 11.45 6.20 -19.81
CA LYS A 76 12.52 6.38 -18.82
C LYS A 76 12.09 6.00 -17.41
N LEU A 77 10.87 6.36 -17.00
CA LEU A 77 10.35 6.03 -15.67
C LEU A 77 10.07 4.54 -15.49
N THR A 78 9.73 3.84 -16.58
CA THR A 78 9.36 2.42 -16.58
C THR A 78 10.54 1.49 -16.86
N ASN A 79 11.51 1.91 -17.67
CA ASN A 79 12.78 1.19 -17.90
C ASN A 79 13.77 1.33 -16.75
N LEU A 80 13.46 2.12 -15.71
CA LEU A 80 14.17 2.06 -14.44
C LEU A 80 13.84 0.75 -13.71
N ASP A 81 13.96 -0.39 -14.41
CA ASP A 81 13.83 -1.78 -13.95
C ASP A 81 14.73 -2.03 -12.73
N THR A 82 14.26 -1.56 -11.59
CA THR A 82 13.80 -2.29 -10.44
C THR A 82 13.33 -1.15 -9.56
N ILE A 83 12.02 -0.96 -9.42
CA ILE A 83 11.58 -0.50 -8.11
C ILE A 83 12.11 -1.57 -7.19
N ASP A 84 13.25 -1.28 -6.57
CA ASP A 84 13.96 -2.22 -5.74
C ASP A 84 12.90 -2.79 -4.79
N PRO A 85 12.65 -4.11 -4.79
CA PRO A 85 11.71 -4.69 -3.84
C PRO A 85 12.10 -4.36 -2.40
N SER A 86 13.38 -4.01 -2.17
CA SER A 86 13.96 -3.54 -0.92
C SER A 86 13.87 -2.02 -0.73
N ALA A 87 13.47 -1.24 -1.74
CA ALA A 87 13.19 0.18 -1.57
C ALA A 87 12.12 0.37 -0.51
N ALA A 88 12.37 1.33 0.38
CA ALA A 88 11.41 1.71 1.40
C ALA A 88 10.06 2.04 0.74
N ILE A 89 8.97 1.56 1.33
CA ILE A 89 7.60 1.71 0.82
C ILE A 89 7.29 3.16 0.44
N GLY A 90 7.75 4.14 1.21
CA GLY A 90 7.59 5.56 0.90
C GLY A 90 8.30 6.02 -0.39
N GLN A 91 9.53 5.55 -0.65
CA GLN A 91 10.26 5.87 -1.89
C GLN A 91 9.58 5.26 -3.11
N ARG A 92 9.15 4.00 -2.97
CA ARG A 92 8.37 3.31 -4.00
C ARG A 92 7.09 4.07 -4.32
N SER A 93 6.41 4.61 -3.31
CA SER A 93 5.20 5.40 -3.50
C SER A 93 5.42 6.65 -4.34
N ILE A 94 6.51 7.40 -4.08
CA ILE A 94 6.88 8.59 -4.84
C ILE A 94 7.15 8.25 -6.32
N GLN A 95 7.89 7.17 -6.57
CA GLN A 95 8.19 6.74 -7.94
C GLN A 95 6.91 6.35 -8.69
N GLU A 96 6.01 5.63 -8.04
CA GLU A 96 4.74 5.21 -8.63
C GLU A 96 3.83 6.39 -8.96
N SER A 97 3.86 7.47 -8.17
CA SER A 97 3.17 8.74 -8.49
C SER A 97 3.70 9.38 -9.77
N LYS A 98 5.03 9.41 -9.95
CA LYS A 98 5.65 9.92 -11.19
C LYS A 98 5.24 9.09 -12.41
N VAL A 99 5.22 7.76 -12.27
CA VAL A 99 4.76 6.85 -13.33
C VAL A 99 3.29 7.11 -13.65
N SER A 100 2.42 7.30 -12.64
CA SER A 100 1.01 7.67 -12.86
C SER A 100 0.84 8.98 -13.61
N LEU A 101 1.62 10.01 -13.28
CA LEU A 101 1.56 11.28 -13.99
C LEU A 101 1.99 11.13 -15.45
N ALA A 102 3.13 10.51 -15.71
CA ALA A 102 3.63 10.30 -17.07
C ALA A 102 2.68 9.43 -17.90
N LEU A 103 2.09 8.39 -17.31
CA LEU A 103 1.11 7.54 -17.97
C LEU A 103 -0.14 8.33 -18.40
N ARG A 104 -0.63 9.24 -17.54
CA ARG A 104 -1.76 10.13 -17.87
C ARG A 104 -1.43 11.02 -19.05
N ASN A 105 -0.26 11.65 -19.04
CA ASN A 105 0.17 12.52 -20.15
C ASN A 105 0.25 11.75 -21.47
N VAL A 106 0.87 10.57 -21.48
CA VAL A 106 0.98 9.73 -22.68
C VAL A 106 -0.38 9.27 -23.18
N ILE A 107 -1.30 8.85 -22.29
CA ILE A 107 -2.65 8.44 -22.71
C ILE A 107 -3.44 9.64 -23.26
N ALA A 108 -3.29 10.83 -22.68
CA ALA A 108 -3.93 12.05 -23.16
C ALA A 108 -3.40 12.44 -24.55
N GLU A 109 -2.07 12.45 -24.74
CA GLU A 109 -1.42 12.73 -26.02
C GLU A 109 -1.84 11.69 -27.08
N ALA A 110 -1.78 10.40 -26.74
CA ALA A 110 -2.20 9.30 -27.61
C ALA A 110 -3.68 9.39 -28.02
N THR A 111 -4.56 9.87 -27.13
CA THR A 111 -5.98 10.05 -27.43
C THR A 111 -6.25 11.25 -28.35
N ASN A 112 -5.32 12.19 -28.47
CA ASN A 112 -5.41 13.29 -29.44
C ASN A 112 -4.85 12.91 -30.83
N ASN A 113 -4.21 11.74 -30.95
CA ASN A 113 -3.65 11.25 -32.21
C ASN A 113 -4.65 10.32 -32.93
N ASP A 114 -5.13 10.74 -34.10
CA ASP A 114 -6.13 9.99 -34.90
C ASP A 114 -5.66 8.59 -35.32
N GLU A 115 -4.36 8.40 -35.59
CA GLU A 115 -3.82 7.10 -35.98
C GLU A 115 -3.81 6.14 -34.79
N VAL A 116 -3.39 6.63 -33.63
CA VAL A 116 -3.36 5.85 -32.38
C VAL A 116 -4.78 5.44 -31.96
N ASN A 117 -5.76 6.35 -32.07
CA ASN A 117 -7.15 6.08 -31.73
C ASN A 117 -7.81 4.98 -32.59
N ARG A 118 -7.31 4.77 -33.81
CA ARG A 118 -7.80 3.69 -34.70
C ARG A 118 -7.18 2.34 -34.36
N ASP A 119 -6.13 2.28 -33.55
CA ASP A 119 -5.51 1.02 -33.14
C ASP A 119 -6.36 0.35 -32.04
N GLU A 120 -7.05 -0.74 -32.40
CA GLU A 120 -7.86 -1.51 -31.45
C GLU A 120 -7.05 -2.01 -30.24
N LYS A 121 -5.75 -2.29 -30.41
CA LYS A 121 -4.90 -2.76 -29.30
C LYS A 121 -4.68 -1.65 -28.27
N PHE A 122 -4.52 -0.41 -28.73
CA PHE A 122 -4.41 0.74 -27.84
C PHE A 122 -5.70 0.93 -27.03
N SER A 123 -6.86 0.88 -27.69
CA SER A 123 -8.16 1.03 -27.01
C SER A 123 -8.37 -0.03 -25.92
N ARG A 124 -8.04 -1.30 -26.23
CA ARG A 124 -8.11 -2.40 -25.25
C ARG A 124 -7.16 -2.20 -24.06
N LEU A 125 -5.90 -1.87 -24.32
CA LEU A 125 -4.93 -1.61 -23.25
C LEU A 125 -5.30 -0.42 -22.38
N LYS A 126 -5.82 0.66 -22.98
CA LYS A 126 -6.32 1.83 -22.23
C LYS A 126 -7.41 1.41 -21.24
N GLN A 127 -8.33 0.54 -21.66
CA GLN A 127 -9.38 0.01 -20.79
C GLN A 127 -8.83 -0.90 -19.69
N GLU A 128 -7.90 -1.81 -20.01
CA GLU A 128 -7.24 -2.67 -19.01
C GLU A 128 -6.44 -1.85 -17.98
N ILE A 129 -5.74 -0.81 -18.43
CA ILE A 129 -5.02 0.14 -17.58
C ILE A 129 -6.00 0.88 -16.67
N SER A 130 -7.12 1.37 -17.19
CA SER A 130 -8.14 2.00 -16.36
C SER A 130 -8.65 1.06 -15.26
N GLN A 131 -8.93 -0.21 -15.60
CA GLN A 131 -9.35 -1.22 -14.64
C GLN A 131 -8.28 -1.52 -13.57
N ILE A 132 -7.00 -1.62 -13.96
CA ILE A 132 -5.93 -1.87 -13.00
C ILE A 132 -5.72 -0.67 -12.07
N GLU A 133 -5.84 0.56 -12.57
CA GLU A 133 -5.73 1.79 -11.76
C GLU A 133 -6.84 1.88 -10.71
N TYR A 134 -8.09 1.55 -11.07
CA TYR A 134 -9.18 1.45 -10.10
C TYR A 134 -8.92 0.38 -9.03
N GLY A 135 -8.42 -0.79 -9.43
CA GLY A 135 -8.02 -1.85 -8.50
C GLY A 135 -6.88 -1.42 -7.59
N LEU A 136 -5.89 -0.73 -8.15
CA LEU A 136 -4.72 -0.23 -7.45
C LEU A 136 -5.10 0.78 -6.37
N GLN A 137 -6.00 1.72 -6.68
CA GLN A 137 -6.46 2.71 -5.70
C GLN A 137 -7.20 2.04 -4.54
N ARG A 138 -8.05 1.04 -4.81
CA ARG A 138 -8.69 0.26 -3.74
C ARG A 138 -7.67 -0.48 -2.87
N ALA A 139 -6.67 -1.11 -3.49
CA ALA A 139 -5.60 -1.80 -2.76
C ALA A 139 -4.77 -0.84 -1.90
N ARG A 140 -4.43 0.36 -2.42
CA ARG A 140 -3.74 1.42 -1.67
C ARG A 140 -4.53 1.87 -0.44
N ARG A 141 -5.82 2.17 -0.61
CA ARG A 141 -6.71 2.57 0.50
C ARG A 141 -6.81 1.49 1.57
N ALA A 142 -6.97 0.23 1.17
CA ALA A 142 -7.01 -0.91 2.10
C ALA A 142 -5.69 -1.06 2.88
N TYR A 143 -4.55 -1.01 2.19
CA TYR A 143 -3.23 -1.04 2.81
C TYR A 143 -3.03 0.12 3.80
N ASN A 144 -3.29 1.36 3.37
CA ASN A 144 -3.11 2.55 4.19
C ASN A 144 -4.02 2.55 5.43
N SER A 145 -5.26 2.07 5.30
CA SER A 145 -6.16 1.94 6.45
C SER A 145 -5.61 1.00 7.53
N LEU A 146 -4.96 -0.10 7.13
CA LEU A 146 -4.33 -1.04 8.07
C LEU A 146 -3.07 -0.46 8.69
N VAL A 147 -2.26 0.26 7.91
CA VAL A 147 -1.09 0.98 8.42
C VAL A 147 -1.48 2.01 9.47
N VAL A 148 -2.52 2.81 9.21
CA VAL A 148 -3.04 3.78 10.19
C VAL A 148 -3.49 3.06 11.45
N ASP A 149 -4.31 2.01 11.32
CA ASP A 149 -4.84 1.25 12.45
C ASP A 149 -3.73 0.59 13.30
N HIS A 150 -2.69 0.02 12.67
CA HIS A 150 -1.50 -0.48 13.34
C HIS A 150 -0.70 0.62 14.04
N ASN A 151 -0.38 1.70 13.32
CA ASN A 151 0.41 2.82 13.85
C ASN A 151 -0.31 3.52 15.02
N THR A 152 -1.63 3.64 14.96
CA THR A 152 -2.44 4.12 16.09
C THR A 152 -2.38 3.14 17.25
N SER A 153 -2.56 1.84 16.99
CA SER A 153 -2.56 0.81 18.03
C SER A 153 -1.25 0.76 18.82
N ILE A 154 -0.09 0.82 18.16
CA ILE A 154 1.21 0.80 18.86
C ILE A 154 1.49 2.08 19.66
N LYS A 155 0.75 3.16 19.43
CA LYS A 155 0.85 4.44 20.16
C LYS A 155 -0.14 4.57 21.31
N CYS A 156 -1.18 3.73 21.37
CA CYS A 156 -2.20 3.79 22.41
C CYS A 156 -1.81 3.00 23.66
N PHE A 157 -2.23 3.47 24.84
CA PHE A 157 -2.14 2.70 26.08
C PHE A 157 -3.29 1.68 26.15
N PRO A 158 -3.05 0.43 26.59
CA PRO A 158 -1.77 -0.12 27.12
C PRO A 158 -0.83 -0.73 26.07
N GLN A 159 -1.22 -0.78 24.80
CA GLN A 159 -0.47 -1.43 23.72
C GLN A 159 0.96 -0.89 23.54
N ILE A 160 1.19 0.41 23.77
CA ILE A 160 2.50 1.06 23.69
C ILE A 160 3.58 0.36 24.54
N ILE A 161 3.21 -0.22 25.68
CA ILE A 161 4.16 -0.94 26.55
C ILE A 161 4.64 -2.21 25.86
N VAL A 162 3.68 -2.99 25.32
CA VAL A 162 3.97 -4.23 24.61
C VAL A 162 4.72 -3.94 23.31
N ALA A 163 4.29 -2.91 22.57
CA ALA A 163 4.96 -2.49 21.34
C ALA A 163 6.43 -2.12 21.58
N SER A 164 6.72 -1.37 22.65
CA SER A 164 8.08 -0.97 23.02
C SER A 164 8.96 -2.17 23.42
N TRP A 165 8.40 -3.17 24.11
CA TRP A 165 9.16 -4.36 24.52
C TRP A 165 9.51 -5.29 23.35
N TYR A 166 8.66 -5.33 22.32
CA TYR A 166 8.83 -6.20 21.16
C TYR A 166 9.37 -5.46 19.91
N ASP A 167 9.84 -4.22 20.07
CA ASP A 167 10.38 -3.38 18.99
C ASP A 167 9.46 -3.26 17.76
N LEU A 168 8.14 -3.18 18.03
CA LEU A 168 7.13 -2.98 16.99
C LEU A 168 7.17 -1.52 16.53
N SER A 169 7.62 -1.33 15.30
CA SER A 169 7.75 0.00 14.68
C SER A 169 6.55 0.37 13.81
N GLU A 170 6.49 1.67 13.49
CA GLU A 170 5.50 2.21 12.56
C GLU A 170 5.74 1.68 11.14
N ALA A 171 4.65 1.28 10.48
CA ALA A 171 4.67 0.96 9.07
C ALA A 171 4.54 2.24 8.24
N SER A 172 5.18 2.27 7.07
CA SER A 172 5.08 3.40 6.14
C SER A 172 3.81 3.32 5.30
N LEU A 173 3.15 4.47 5.12
CA LEU A 173 2.03 4.62 4.20
C LEU A 173 2.50 4.55 2.76
N PHE A 174 1.58 4.15 1.89
CA PHE A 174 1.72 4.23 0.44
C PHE A 174 0.94 5.45 -0.07
N GLU A 175 1.56 6.63 0.04
CA GLU A 175 1.00 7.91 -0.38
C GLU A 175 1.31 8.18 -1.86
N GLY A 176 0.28 8.24 -2.70
CA GLY A 176 0.42 8.76 -4.06
C GLY A 176 -0.76 9.66 -4.36
N ASP A 177 -0.51 10.79 -5.03
CA ASP A 177 -1.48 11.86 -5.24
C ASP A 177 -2.87 11.30 -5.57
N ASP A 178 -3.79 11.45 -4.62
CA ASP A 178 -5.18 10.98 -4.69
C ASP A 178 -6.02 11.80 -5.72
N GLU A 179 -5.38 12.65 -6.53
CA GLU A 179 -5.99 13.50 -7.55
C GLU A 179 -6.72 12.74 -8.68
N PHE A 180 -6.51 11.43 -8.83
CA PHE A 180 -7.10 10.65 -9.94
C PHE A 180 -8.64 10.69 -9.98
N ILE A 181 -9.34 10.82 -8.85
CA ILE A 181 -10.81 10.77 -8.81
C ILE A 181 -11.49 12.14 -8.90
N GLU A 182 -10.84 13.22 -8.49
CA GLU A 182 -11.52 14.53 -8.50
C GLU A 182 -11.76 15.03 -9.94
N GLN A 183 -10.89 14.63 -10.88
CA GLN A 183 -11.01 15.04 -12.29
C GLN A 183 -11.85 14.10 -13.15
N THR A 184 -11.98 12.81 -12.83
CA THR A 184 -12.80 11.86 -13.63
C THR A 184 -14.28 11.91 -13.31
N ASN A 185 -14.67 12.44 -12.14
CA ASN A 185 -16.08 12.68 -11.82
C ASN A 185 -16.57 14.09 -12.23
N ALA A 186 -15.69 14.90 -12.83
CA ALA A 186 -15.98 16.27 -13.26
C ALA A 186 -16.25 16.39 -14.78
N VAL A 187 -16.36 15.27 -15.50
CA VAL A 187 -16.71 15.17 -16.94
C VAL A 187 -17.81 14.14 -17.12
#